data_AF-A0A2Z3GJE9-F1
#
_entry.id   AF-A0A2Z3GJE9-F1
#
_cell.length_a   1.000
_cell.length_b   1.000
_cell.length_c   1.000
_cell.angle_alpha   90.00
_cell.angle_beta   90.00
_cell.angle_gamma   90.00
#
_symmetry.space_group_name_H-M   'P 1'
#
loop_
_entity.id
_entity.type
_entity.pdbx_description
1 polymer ?
#
loop_
_entity_poly.entity_id
_entity_poly.type
_entity_poly.pdbx_seq_one_letter_code
_entity_poly.pdbx_strand_id
1 'polypeptide(L)'
;MNNFAKLKDLVLSLEGDFDKFYDKHNAAAGTRVRKGMQELKTMAQEFRTEVQNMKNTAEAPAAAPKAAAKKAAPAAAKKAAPAAAKKAAPAKKK
;
A
#
# COMPACT_ATOMS: atom_id res chain seq x y z
N MET A 1 16.28 -20.59 7.63
CA MET A 1 14.96 -20.65 6.96
C MET A 1 15.17 -20.19 5.52
N ASN A 2 14.73 -20.96 4.52
CA ASN A 2 14.89 -20.55 3.13
C ASN A 2 13.81 -19.53 2.77
N ASN A 3 14.03 -18.27 3.12
CA ASN A 3 13.13 -17.14 2.87
C ASN A 3 12.68 -17.08 1.39
N PHE A 4 13.57 -17.46 0.47
CA PHE A 4 13.28 -17.63 -0.94
C PHE A 4 12.23 -18.71 -1.25
N ALA A 5 12.30 -19.87 -0.60
CA ALA A 5 11.35 -20.95 -0.80
C ALA A 5 9.93 -20.51 -0.44
N LYS A 6 9.77 -19.81 0.69
CA LYS A 6 8.47 -19.29 1.12
C LYS A 6 7.86 -18.29 0.12
N LEU A 7 8.68 -17.39 -0.43
CA LEU A 7 8.23 -16.45 -1.48
C LEU A 7 7.78 -17.19 -2.74
N LYS A 8 8.57 -18.18 -3.17
CA LYS A 8 8.26 -18.99 -4.35
C LYS A 8 6.96 -19.76 -4.15
N ASP A 9 6.79 -20.41 -3.01
CA ASP A 9 5.59 -21.19 -2.70
C ASP A 9 4.33 -20.32 -2.67
N LEU A 10 4.42 -19.11 -2.10
CA LEU A 10 3.32 -18.14 -2.11
C LEU A 10 2.91 -17.79 -3.55
N VAL A 11 3.87 -17.46 -4.42
CA VAL A 11 3.57 -17.09 -5.82
C VAL A 11 2.97 -18.27 -6.58
N LEU A 12 3.53 -19.47 -6.42
CA LEU A 12 3.01 -20.68 -7.07
C LEU A 12 1.59 -21.02 -6.61
N SER A 13 1.28 -20.81 -5.32
CA SER A 13 -0.07 -21.06 -4.80
C SER A 13 -1.14 -20.16 -5.42
N LEU A 14 -0.74 -18.97 -5.90
CA LEU A 14 -1.66 -17.98 -6.46
C LEU A 14 -1.91 -18.16 -7.95
N GLU A 15 -1.09 -18.94 -8.67
CA GLU A 15 -1.16 -19.12 -10.13
C GLU A 15 -2.58 -19.47 -10.59
N GLY A 16 -3.22 -20.46 -9.95
CA GLY A 16 -4.59 -20.85 -10.30
C GLY A 16 -5.66 -19.80 -9.95
N ASP A 17 -5.39 -18.88 -9.02
CA ASP A 17 -6.27 -17.74 -8.75
C ASP A 17 -6.02 -16.58 -9.74
N PHE A 18 -4.79 -16.42 -10.25
CA PHE A 18 -4.47 -15.50 -11.34
C PHE A 18 -5.27 -15.86 -12.60
N ASP A 19 -5.18 -17.11 -13.07
CA ASP A 19 -5.91 -17.56 -14.27
C ASP A 19 -7.42 -17.34 -14.12
N LYS A 20 -7.99 -17.72 -12.97
CA LYS A 20 -9.43 -17.54 -12.70
C LYS A 20 -9.84 -16.08 -12.64
N PHE A 21 -8.98 -15.19 -12.15
CA PHE A 21 -9.30 -13.77 -12.05
C PHE A 21 -9.17 -13.06 -13.40
N TYR A 22 -8.10 -13.32 -14.15
CA TYR A 22 -7.83 -12.64 -15.42
C TYR A 22 -8.64 -13.21 -16.59
N ASP A 23 -8.83 -14.52 -16.68
CA ASP A 23 -9.55 -15.14 -17.81
C ASP A 23 -11.07 -15.18 -17.56
N LYS A 24 -11.47 -15.44 -16.31
CA LYS A 24 -12.88 -15.70 -15.95
C LYS A 24 -13.52 -14.59 -15.11
N HIS A 25 -12.80 -13.51 -14.84
CA HIS A 25 -13.26 -12.39 -14.01
C HIS A 25 -13.83 -12.80 -12.64
N ASN A 26 -13.28 -13.85 -12.04
CA ASN A 26 -13.78 -14.36 -10.75
C ASN A 26 -13.38 -13.44 -9.59
N ALA A 27 -14.36 -12.75 -9.01
CA ALA A 27 -14.17 -11.81 -7.90
C ALA A 27 -13.56 -12.45 -6.63
N ALA A 28 -13.89 -13.72 -6.34
CA ALA A 28 -13.33 -14.42 -5.19
C ALA A 28 -11.84 -14.73 -5.39
N ALA A 29 -11.46 -15.14 -6.61
CA ALA A 29 -10.05 -15.33 -6.99
C ALA A 29 -9.28 -14.01 -6.91
N GLY A 30 -9.85 -12.91 -7.41
CA GLY A 30 -9.25 -11.57 -7.29
C GLY A 30 -9.00 -11.14 -5.84
N THR A 31 -9.91 -11.49 -4.92
CA THR A 31 -9.71 -11.22 -3.49
C THR A 31 -8.53 -12.01 -2.91
N ARG A 32 -8.35 -13.27 -3.33
CA ARG A 32 -7.22 -14.12 -2.91
C ARG A 32 -5.90 -13.62 -3.47
N VAL A 33 -5.85 -13.31 -4.77
CA VAL A 33 -4.67 -12.70 -5.41
C VAL A 33 -4.27 -11.42 -4.68
N ARG A 34 -5.23 -10.53 -4.38
CA ARG A 34 -4.93 -9.28 -3.67
C ARG A 34 -4.36 -9.53 -2.27
N LYS A 35 -4.91 -10.48 -1.51
CA LYS A 35 -4.40 -10.84 -0.17
C LYS A 35 -3.02 -11.46 -0.25
N GLY A 36 -2.79 -12.41 -1.17
CA GLY A 36 -1.49 -13.03 -1.38
C GLY A 36 -0.41 -12.03 -1.82
N MET A 37 -0.76 -11.05 -2.66
CA MET A 37 0.17 -9.97 -3.03
C MET A 37 0.48 -9.04 -1.86
N GLN A 38 -0.47 -8.82 -0.95
CA GLN A 38 -0.22 -8.05 0.28
C GLN A 38 0.76 -8.79 1.20
N GLU A 39 0.61 -10.10 1.35
CA GLU A 39 1.52 -10.95 2.13
C GLU A 39 2.93 -10.97 1.52
N LEU A 40 3.03 -11.12 0.19
CA LEU A 40 4.31 -11.05 -0.53
C LEU A 40 5.06 -9.74 -0.25
N LYS A 41 4.35 -8.62 -0.26
CA LYS A 41 4.94 -7.30 0.05
C LYS A 41 5.51 -7.28 1.46
N THR A 42 4.77 -7.78 2.45
CA THR A 42 5.22 -7.81 3.84
C THR A 42 6.47 -8.69 3.99
N MET A 43 6.45 -9.91 3.44
CA MET A 43 7.59 -10.83 3.49
C MET A 43 8.84 -10.24 2.82
N ALA A 44 8.67 -9.60 1.65
CA ALA A 44 9.78 -8.93 0.97
C ALA A 44 10.37 -7.77 1.79
N GLN A 45 9.54 -7.01 2.51
CA GLN A 45 10.01 -5.94 3.40
C GLN A 45 10.75 -6.48 4.61
N GLU A 46 10.26 -7.56 5.21
CA GLU A 46 10.92 -8.25 6.31
C GLU A 46 12.31 -8.73 5.90
N PHE A 47 12.42 -9.46 4.78
CA PHE A 47 13.70 -9.98 4.31
C PHE A 47 14.70 -8.87 3.94
N ARG A 48 14.22 -7.76 3.34
CA ARG A 48 15.07 -6.60 3.09
C ARG A 48 15.63 -6.04 4.39
N THR A 49 14.79 -5.93 5.41
CA THR A 49 15.17 -5.40 6.72
C THR A 49 16.14 -6.34 7.43
N GLU A 50 15.90 -7.64 7.37
CA GLU A 50 16.82 -8.68 7.89
C GLU A 50 18.21 -8.55 7.25
N VAL A 51 18.28 -8.49 5.92
CA VAL A 51 19.56 -8.33 5.20
C VAL A 51 20.27 -7.04 5.60
N GLN A 52 19.54 -5.93 5.71
CA GLN A 52 20.11 -4.66 6.13
C GLN A 52 20.62 -4.70 7.57
N ASN A 53 19.87 -5.33 8.48
CA ASN A 53 20.27 -5.51 9.87
C ASN A 53 21.50 -6.41 9.99
N MET A 54 21.60 -7.48 9.19
CA MET A 54 22.78 -8.34 9.15
C MET A 54 24.02 -7.56 8.69
N LYS A 55 23.90 -6.73 7.67
CA LYS A 55 24.99 -5.84 7.24
C LYS A 55 25.41 -4.88 8.35
N ASN A 56 24.44 -4.21 8.98
CA ASN A 56 24.70 -3.24 10.04
C ASN A 56 25.24 -3.87 11.34
N THR A 57 25.00 -5.16 11.55
CA THR A 57 25.48 -5.89 12.75
C THR A 57 26.86 -6.52 12.51
N ALA A 58 27.20 -6.84 11.26
CA ALA A 58 28.53 -7.32 10.88
C ALA A 58 29.61 -6.22 10.91
N GLU A 59 29.21 -4.94 10.85
CA GLU A 59 30.10 -3.79 11.02
C GLU A 59 29.73 -3.04 12.31
N ALA A 60 30.47 -3.26 13.40
CA ALA A 60 30.45 -2.36 14.57
C ALA A 60 31.90 -2.04 14.96
N PRO A 61 32.25 -0.76 15.20
CA PRO A 61 31.46 0.10 16.09
C PRO A 61 31.11 1.53 15.58
N ALA A 62 30.12 2.11 16.27
CA ALA A 62 29.82 3.54 16.47
C ALA A 62 29.06 4.34 15.39
N ALA A 63 27.71 4.36 15.48
CA ALA A 63 26.93 5.61 15.46
C ALA A 63 25.52 5.39 16.05
N ALA A 64 25.14 6.29 16.96
CA ALA A 64 23.95 6.32 17.79
C ALA A 64 22.58 6.18 17.07
N PRO A 65 21.52 5.77 17.79
CA PRO A 65 20.17 5.73 17.25
C PRO A 65 19.67 7.17 17.04
N LYS A 66 19.33 7.52 15.79
CA LYS A 66 18.45 8.68 15.56
C LYS A 66 17.02 8.29 15.94
N ALA A 67 16.70 8.45 17.21
CA ALA A 67 15.32 8.57 17.66
C ALA A 67 14.74 9.94 17.24
N ALA A 68 13.61 9.87 16.55
CA ALA A 68 12.49 10.81 16.54
C ALA A 68 12.74 12.33 16.43
N ALA A 69 12.35 12.90 15.29
CA ALA A 69 11.74 14.24 15.25
C ALA A 69 10.25 14.10 14.91
N LYS A 70 9.41 14.26 15.94
CA LYS A 70 7.95 14.33 15.92
C LYS A 70 7.51 15.80 15.90
N LYS A 71 6.69 16.22 14.92
CA LYS A 71 5.64 17.28 14.99
C LYS A 71 5.03 17.40 13.58
N ALA A 72 3.72 17.45 13.32
CA ALA A 72 2.55 17.56 14.16
C ALA A 72 1.31 17.10 13.36
N ALA A 73 0.38 16.41 14.01
CA ALA A 73 -1.05 16.70 13.86
C ALA A 73 -1.55 17.05 15.29
N PRO A 74 -2.61 17.84 15.52
CA PRO A 74 -3.69 18.27 14.62
C PRO A 74 -4.05 19.78 14.72
N ALA A 75 -4.80 20.34 13.77
CA ALA A 75 -5.61 21.53 14.02
C ALA A 75 -6.85 21.53 13.13
N ALA A 76 -8.00 21.66 13.79
CA ALA A 76 -9.34 21.56 13.25
C ALA A 76 -9.81 22.85 12.56
N ALA A 77 -10.71 22.66 11.60
CA ALA A 77 -11.97 23.41 11.41
C ALA A 77 -11.97 24.95 11.24
N LYS A 78 -12.51 25.34 10.07
CA LYS A 78 -13.66 26.27 9.89
C LYS A 78 -13.40 27.76 9.60
N LYS A 79 -13.70 28.15 8.35
CA LYS A 79 -14.57 29.30 7.98
C LYS A 79 -14.97 29.15 6.50
N ALA A 80 -16.15 28.63 6.16
CA ALA A 80 -17.43 29.34 5.96
C ALA A 80 -17.37 30.53 4.97
N ALA A 81 -17.79 30.24 3.71
CA ALA A 81 -18.60 30.94 2.67
C ALA A 81 -18.86 32.48 2.73
N PRO A 82 -19.54 33.16 1.76
CA PRO A 82 -20.11 32.74 0.45
C PRO A 82 -19.85 33.73 -0.72
N ALA A 83 -20.18 33.37 -1.97
CA ALA A 83 -20.60 34.36 -2.98
C ALA A 83 -21.49 33.73 -4.05
N ALA A 84 -22.70 34.29 -4.16
CA ALA A 84 -23.81 33.83 -4.97
C ALA A 84 -23.76 34.36 -6.42
N ALA A 85 -24.41 33.59 -7.31
CA ALA A 85 -25.22 33.98 -8.47
C ALA A 85 -24.77 35.14 -9.40
N LYS A 86 -24.80 34.89 -10.73
CA LYS A 86 -25.89 35.32 -11.66
C LYS A 86 -25.42 35.40 -13.12
N LYS A 87 -26.06 34.64 -14.03
CA LYS A 87 -26.53 35.02 -15.39
C LYS A 87 -27.07 33.75 -16.08
N ALA A 88 -28.39 33.51 -16.14
CA ALA A 88 -29.42 34.13 -17.00
C ALA A 88 -29.39 33.64 -18.46
N ALA A 89 -30.37 32.81 -18.82
CA ALA A 89 -30.93 32.72 -20.17
C ALA A 89 -32.41 32.27 -20.05
N PRO A 90 -33.40 33.11 -20.42
CA PRO A 90 -34.82 32.76 -20.38
C PRO A 90 -35.28 32.21 -21.72
N ALA A 91 -35.94 31.05 -21.73
CA ALA A 91 -36.75 30.59 -22.86
C ALA A 91 -38.21 30.93 -22.60
N LYS A 92 -38.78 31.84 -23.40
CA LYS A 92 -40.23 32.06 -23.53
C LYS A 92 -40.60 32.23 -25.00
N LYS A 93 -41.72 31.57 -25.35
CA LYS A 93 -42.61 31.71 -26.51
C LYS A 93 -42.17 31.04 -27.83
N LYS A 94 -42.90 30.00 -28.25
CA LYS A 94 -44.27 30.15 -28.76
C LYS A 94 -45.20 29.14 -28.10
#